data_AF-A0A2N5A7W8-F1
#
_entry.id   AF-A0A2N5A7W8-F1
#
_cell.length_a   1.000
_cell.length_b   1.000
_cell.length_c   1.000
_cell.angle_alpha   90.00
_cell.angle_beta   90.00
_cell.angle_gamma   90.00
#
_symmetry.space_group_name_H-M   'P 1'
#
loop_
_entity.id
_entity.type
_entity.pdbx_description
1 polymer ?
#
loop_
_entity_poly.entity_id
_entity_poly.type
_entity_poly.pdbx_seq_one_letter_code
_entity_poly.pdbx_strand_id
1 'polypeptide(L)' 'MIFFFDIATLPITPWKNGAGATREIIAVPSTDAPFLWRASIATLQADGPFSPFPGVDRVITLLAGQPLRLCGGDIDHP' A
#
# COMPACT_ATOMS: atom_id res chain seq x y z
N MET A 1 4.78 -14.89 19.45
CA MET A 1 3.42 -14.37 19.75
C MET A 1 2.71 -14.16 18.42
N ILE A 2 1.47 -14.61 18.27
CA ILE A 2 0.68 -14.47 17.05
C ILE A 2 -0.37 -13.38 17.30
N PHE A 3 -0.47 -12.42 16.38
CA PHE A 3 -1.49 -11.38 16.39
C PHE A 3 -2.44 -11.57 15.22
N PHE A 4 -3.73 -11.54 15.50
CA PHE A 4 -4.78 -11.56 14.49
C PHE A 4 -5.28 -10.15 14.24
N PHE A 5 -5.67 -9.87 13.01
CA PHE A 5 -6.31 -8.62 12.61
C PHE A 5 -7.54 -8.93 11.75
N ASP A 6 -8.49 -8.01 11.73
CA ASP A 6 -9.65 -8.04 10.85
C ASP A 6 -9.64 -6.78 9.97
N ILE A 7 -9.64 -6.97 8.66
CA ILE A 7 -9.69 -5.90 7.65
C ILE A 7 -10.85 -4.92 7.89
N ALA A 8 -11.99 -5.41 8.39
CA ALA A 8 -13.17 -4.59 8.64
C ALA A 8 -12.97 -3.61 9.80
N THR A 9 -12.03 -3.90 10.71
CA THR A 9 -11.78 -3.11 11.93
C THR A 9 -10.47 -2.33 11.90
N LEU A 10 -9.57 -2.61 10.95
CA LEU A 10 -8.33 -1.87 10.81
C LEU A 10 -8.61 -0.37 10.54
N PRO A 11 -7.90 0.55 11.22
CA PRO A 11 -8.07 1.99 11.01
C PRO A 11 -7.84 2.37 9.54
N ILE A 12 -8.71 3.25 9.04
CA ILE A 12 -8.63 3.77 7.68
C ILE A 12 -7.93 5.13 7.73
N THR A 13 -6.85 5.25 6.96
CA THR A 13 -6.15 6.53 6.74
C THR A 13 -6.38 6.99 5.31
N PRO A 14 -7.23 8.00 5.07
CA PRO A 14 -7.42 8.57 3.74
C PRO A 14 -6.13 9.17 3.19
N TRP A 15 -5.91 9.03 1.88
CA TRP A 15 -4.77 9.67 1.23
C TRP A 15 -5.00 11.18 1.08
N LYS A 16 -3.92 11.96 1.17
CA LYS A 16 -3.97 13.43 1.04
C LYS A 16 -4.56 13.91 -0.29
N ASN A 17 -4.40 13.11 -1.36
CA ASN A 17 -4.92 13.41 -2.68
C ASN A 17 -6.39 12.98 -2.89
N GLY A 18 -7.03 12.36 -1.89
CA GLY A 18 -8.41 11.87 -1.98
C GLY A 18 -8.61 10.68 -2.93
N ALA A 19 -7.56 10.12 -3.53
CA ALA A 19 -7.66 9.05 -4.52
C ALA A 19 -7.75 7.64 -3.91
N GLY A 20 -7.90 7.55 -2.58
CA GLY A 20 -7.93 6.28 -1.90
C GLY A 20 -7.65 6.37 -0.40
N ALA A 21 -7.38 5.20 0.18
CA ALA A 21 -7.05 5.08 1.59
C ALA A 21 -6.14 3.88 1.85
N THR A 22 -5.48 3.90 3.01
CA THR A 22 -4.67 2.79 3.51
C THR A 22 -5.22 2.28 4.83
N ARG A 23 -5.28 0.96 4.99
CA ARG A 23 -5.40 0.27 6.28
C ARG A 23 -4.07 -0.39 6.60
N GLU A 24 -3.38 0.10 7.62
CA GLU A 24 -2.09 -0.44 8.03
C GLU A 24 -2.28 -1.70 8.88
N ILE A 25 -1.59 -2.78 8.53
CA ILE A 25 -1.57 -4.01 9.34
C ILE A 25 -0.42 -3.93 10.33
N ILE A 26 0.78 -3.55 9.84
CA ILE A 26 1.99 -3.39 10.64
C ILE A 26 2.99 -2.52 9.90
N ALA A 27 3.74 -1.73 10.66
CA ALA A 27 4.93 -1.03 10.22
C ALA A 27 6.01 -1.19 11.28
N VAL A 28 7.17 -1.73 10.89
CA VAL A 28 8.34 -1.81 11.78
C VAL A 28 9.23 -0.60 11.52
N PRO A 29 9.53 0.21 12.54
CA PRO A 29 10.32 1.42 12.36
C PRO A 29 11.75 1.10 11.94
N SER A 30 12.38 2.06 11.28
CA SER A 30 13.80 2.06 10.93
C SER A 30 14.42 3.41 11.31
N THR A 31 15.71 3.42 11.59
CA THR A 31 16.49 4.65 11.86
C THR A 31 16.81 5.41 10.59
N ASP A 32 17.10 4.69 9.50
CA ASP A 32 17.71 5.23 8.28
C ASP A 32 16.83 5.08 7.03
N ALA A 33 15.65 4.47 7.18
CA ALA A 33 14.67 4.28 6.12
C ALA A 33 13.27 4.66 6.61
N PRO A 34 12.30 4.89 5.70
CA PRO A 34 10.92 5.18 6.11
C PRO A 34 10.32 4.11 7.04
N PHE A 35 10.72 2.84 6.85
CA PHE A 35 10.40 1.69 7.69
C PHE A 35 11.33 0.52 7.34
N LEU A 36 11.50 -0.45 8.23
CA LEU A 36 12.23 -1.70 7.96
C LEU A 36 11.39 -2.64 7.08
N TRP A 37 10.13 -2.83 7.45
CA TRP A 37 9.12 -3.46 6.59
C TRP A 37 7.72 -3.00 7.00
N ARG A 38 6.80 -3.06 6.04
CA ARG A 38 5.43 -2.60 6.22
C ARG A 38 4.48 -3.48 5.42
N ALA A 39 3.37 -3.88 6.03
CA ALA A 39 2.24 -4.49 5.34
C ALA A 39 0.99 -3.66 5.57
N SER A 40 0.26 -3.40 4.47
CA SER A 40 -0.96 -2.62 4.50
C SER A 40 -1.87 -2.99 3.33
N ILE A 41 -3.14 -2.60 3.45
CA ILE A 41 -4.15 -2.78 2.41
C ILE A 41 -4.48 -1.40 1.85
N ALA A 42 -4.34 -1.24 0.54
CA ALA A 42 -4.70 -0.03 -0.18
C ALA A 42 -6.06 -0.18 -0.85
N THR A 43 -6.93 0.82 -0.68
CA THR A 43 -8.15 0.98 -1.48
C THR A 43 -7.91 2.13 -2.46
N LEU A 44 -7.99 1.83 -3.75
CA LEU A 44 -7.85 2.82 -4.83
C LEU A 44 -9.26 3.25 -5.26
N GLN A 45 -9.52 4.56 -5.28
CA GLN A 45 -10.80 5.13 -5.70
C GLN A 45 -10.71 5.84 -7.04
N ALA A 46 -9.50 6.23 -7.45
CA ALA A 46 -9.21 6.82 -8.74
C ALA A 46 -7.79 6.45 -9.18
N ASP A 47 -7.55 6.53 -10.49
CA ASP A 47 -6.22 6.37 -11.05
C ASP A 47 -5.28 7.45 -10.52
N GLY A 48 -4.02 7.08 -10.29
CA GLY A 48 -3.02 8.02 -9.82
C GLY A 48 -1.68 7.38 -9.54
N PRO A 49 -0.64 8.21 -9.37
CA PRO A 49 0.69 7.70 -9.05
C PRO A 49 0.73 7.13 -7.64
N PHE A 50 1.46 6.03 -7.46
CA PHE A 50 1.86 5.61 -6.13
C PHE A 50 2.98 6.50 -5.59
N SER A 51 2.99 6.74 -4.28
CA SER A 51 4.10 7.42 -3.62
C SER A 51 5.40 6.63 -3.78
N PRO A 52 6.53 7.31 -4.09
CA PRO A 52 7.84 6.67 -4.12
C PRO A 52 8.33 6.37 -2.69
N PHE A 53 9.00 5.24 -2.52
CA PHE A 53 9.75 4.90 -1.31
C PHE A 53 11.14 4.42 -1.74
N PRO A 54 12.10 5.35 -1.92
CA PRO A 54 13.45 5.00 -2.36
C PRO A 54 14.09 3.98 -1.41
N GLY A 55 14.75 2.96 -1.98
CA GLY A 55 15.41 1.90 -1.21
C GLY A 55 14.46 0.86 -0.59
N VAL A 56 13.17 0.88 -0.91
CA VAL A 56 12.19 -0.10 -0.44
C VAL A 56 11.65 -0.91 -1.62
N ASP A 57 11.84 -2.22 -1.58
CA ASP A 57 11.18 -3.15 -2.49
C ASP A 57 9.68 -3.22 -2.20
N ARG A 58 8.86 -3.25 -3.26
CA ARG A 58 7.40 -3.32 -3.13
C ARG A 58 6.84 -4.48 -3.93
N VAL A 59 6.02 -5.28 -3.25
CA VAL A 59 5.13 -6.25 -3.87
C VAL A 59 3.68 -5.81 -3.63
N ILE A 60 2.86 -5.87 -4.67
CA ILE A 60 1.43 -5.54 -4.61
C ILE A 60 0.65 -6.72 -5.17
N THR A 61 -0.48 -7.04 -4.54
CA THR A 61 -1.41 -8.06 -4.99
C THR A 61 -2.83 -7.49 -5.00
N LEU A 62 -3.55 -7.67 -6.10
CA LEU A 62 -4.96 -7.31 -6.17
C LEU A 62 -5.77 -8.24 -5.26
N LEU A 63 -6.44 -7.67 -4.25
CA LEU A 63 -7.27 -8.45 -3.31
C LEU A 63 -8.73 -8.56 -3.76
N ALA A 64 -9.26 -7.50 -4.36
CA ALA A 64 -10.64 -7.42 -4.84
C ALA A 64 -10.81 -6.25 -5.81
N GLY A 65 -11.83 -6.31 -6.66
CA GLY A 65 -12.18 -5.25 -7.60
C GLY A 65 -11.78 -5.56 -9.03
N GLN A 66 -11.74 -4.51 -9.85
CA GLN A 66 -11.35 -4.60 -11.25
C GLN A 66 -9.82 -4.78 -11.40
N PRO A 67 -9.35 -5.28 -12.56
CA PRO A 67 -7.92 -5.36 -12.84
C PRO A 67 -7.21 -4.02 -12.63
N LEU A 68 -5.98 -4.08 -12.12
CA LEU A 68 -5.13 -2.92 -11.86
C LEU A 68 -3.96 -2.92 -12.85
N ARG A 69 -3.94 -1.96 -13.76
CA ARG A 69 -2.79 -1.73 -14.63
C ARG A 69 -1.75 -0.87 -13.91
N LEU A 70 -0.51 -1.35 -13.83
CA LEU A 70 0.65 -0.65 -13.29
C LEU A 70 1.59 -0.21 -14.40
N CYS A 71 1.83 1.11 -14.47
CA CYS A 71 2.75 1.69 -15.45
C CYS A 71 3.85 2.51 -14.75
N GLY A 72 5.09 2.43 -15.24
CA GLY A 72 6.18 3.29 -14.77
C GLY A 72 7.57 2.81 -15.22
N GLY A 73 8.45 3.75 -15.60
CA GLY A 73 9.74 3.40 -16.23
C GLY A 73 9.50 2.55 -17.48
N ASP A 74 10.13 1.38 -17.52
CA ASP A 74 9.93 0.37 -18.59
C ASP A 74 8.84 -0.67 -18.25
N ILE A 75 8.05 -0.45 -17.19
CA ILE A 75 6.99 -1.37 -16.75
C ILE A 75 5.64 -0.93 -17.33
N ASP A 76 4.95 -1.88 -17.97
CA ASP A 76 3.54 -1.81 -18.35
C ASP A 76 2.89 -3.17 -18.05
N HIS A 77 2.35 -3.31 -16.83
CA HIS A 77 1.75 -4.54 -16.33
C HIS A 77 0.23 -4.38 -16.26
N PRO A 78 -0.58 -5.25 -16.92
CA PRO A 78 -2.04 -5.19 -16.88
C PRO A 78 -2.65 -5.66 -15.54
#